data_AF-A0A1D8T925-F1
#
_entry.id   AF-A0A1D8T925-F1
#
_cell.length_a   1.000
_cell.length_b   1.000
_cell.length_c   1.000
_cell.angle_alpha   90.00
_cell.angle_beta   90.00
_cell.angle_gamma   90.00
#
_symmetry.space_group_name_H-M   'P 1'
#
loop_
_entity.id
_entity.type
_entity.pdbx_description
1 polymer ?
#
loop_
_entity_poly.entity_id
_entity_poly.type
_entity_poly.pdbx_seq_one_letter_code
_entity_poly.pdbx_strand_id
1 'polypeptide(L)'
;MPTEHDVRAMMLALPEAEEVVVADWGDQPTFRVRNKIFGIVGNGAPTACLKATVETQAALLQEDPEAFLVAPYLGRHGWTDVVLDRVDAEELAELVEEAWRLTAPKRLVAAYDAGRSTPRPS
;
A
#
# COMPACT_ATOMS: atom_id res chain seq x y z
N MET A 1 -12.79 -4.17 -9.42
CA MET A 1 -11.90 -4.95 -8.56
C MET A 1 -10.53 -4.91 -9.20
N PRO A 2 -9.54 -4.28 -8.55
CA PRO A 2 -8.17 -4.23 -9.03
C PRO A 2 -7.53 -5.63 -9.05
N THR A 3 -6.61 -5.86 -9.98
CA THR A 3 -5.79 -7.08 -10.03
C THR A 3 -4.44 -6.86 -9.35
N GLU A 4 -3.66 -7.93 -9.15
CA GLU A 4 -2.28 -7.81 -8.66
C GLU A 4 -1.41 -6.92 -9.57
N HIS A 5 -1.68 -6.93 -10.88
CA HIS A 5 -1.00 -6.05 -11.83
C HIS A 5 -1.34 -4.58 -11.59
N ASP A 6 -2.62 -4.28 -11.32
CA ASP A 6 -3.08 -2.92 -11.04
C ASP A 6 -2.46 -2.38 -9.75
N VAL A 7 -2.46 -3.19 -8.67
CA VAL A 7 -1.81 -2.84 -7.39
C VAL A 7 -0.33 -2.54 -7.62
N ARG A 8 0.37 -3.41 -8.35
CA ARG A 8 1.79 -3.24 -8.66
C ARG A 8 2.04 -1.95 -9.43
N ALA A 9 1.20 -1.64 -10.42
CA ALA A 9 1.27 -0.40 -11.17
C ALA A 9 1.04 0.83 -10.26
N MET A 10 0.07 0.79 -9.35
CA MET A 10 -0.19 1.86 -8.39
C MET A 10 1.00 2.10 -7.46
N MET A 11 1.59 1.03 -6.91
CA MET A 11 2.76 1.13 -6.03
C MET A 11 3.98 1.71 -6.77
N LEU A 12 4.22 1.29 -8.02
CA LEU A 12 5.34 1.78 -8.84
C LEU A 12 5.13 3.19 -9.40
N ALA A 13 3.88 3.68 -9.43
CA ALA A 13 3.60 5.06 -9.83
C ALA A 13 4.05 6.08 -8.78
N LEU A 14 4.35 5.64 -7.55
CA LEU A 14 4.76 6.52 -6.47
C LEU A 14 6.25 6.90 -6.57
N PRO A 15 6.63 8.13 -6.18
CA PRO A 15 8.02 8.59 -6.28
C PRO A 15 8.99 7.73 -5.47
N GLU A 16 10.12 7.40 -6.11
CA GLU A 16 11.19 6.57 -5.51
C GLU A 16 10.70 5.19 -5.01
N ALA A 17 9.55 4.71 -5.51
CA ALA A 17 9.09 3.36 -5.24
C ALA A 17 9.82 2.36 -6.14
N GLU A 18 10.29 1.28 -5.55
CA GLU A 18 11.00 0.19 -6.22
C GLU A 18 10.37 -1.14 -5.84
N GLU A 19 10.33 -2.06 -6.80
CA GLU A 19 9.94 -3.43 -6.55
C GLU A 19 11.17 -4.31 -6.39
N VAL A 20 11.20 -5.04 -5.29
CA VAL A 20 12.25 -5.98 -4.95
C VAL A 20 11.60 -7.33 -4.70
N VAL A 21 11.87 -8.28 -5.58
CA VAL A 21 11.50 -9.69 -5.39
C VAL A 21 12.50 -10.31 -4.43
N VAL A 22 12.00 -10.85 -3.32
CA VAL A 22 12.83 -11.50 -2.31
C VAL A 22 12.68 -13.01 -2.47
N ALA A 23 13.65 -13.65 -3.11
CA ALA A 23 13.66 -15.11 -3.33
C ALA A 23 13.54 -15.90 -2.02
N ASP A 24 14.18 -15.43 -0.94
CA ASP A 24 14.13 -16.04 0.39
C ASP A 24 12.72 -15.99 1.03
N TRP A 25 11.83 -15.13 0.52
CA TRP A 25 10.44 -14.99 0.99
C TRP A 25 9.46 -15.62 0.00
N GLY A 26 9.91 -16.58 -0.81
CA GLY A 26 9.07 -17.32 -1.74
C GLY A 26 8.70 -16.54 -3.00
N ASP A 27 9.65 -15.77 -3.55
CA ASP A 27 9.48 -14.95 -4.77
C ASP A 27 8.39 -13.87 -4.67
N GLN A 28 8.10 -13.41 -3.44
CA GLN A 28 7.10 -12.37 -3.20
C GLN A 28 7.62 -10.99 -3.62
N PRO A 29 6.89 -10.24 -4.47
CA PRO A 29 7.22 -8.87 -4.81
C PRO A 29 6.97 -7.95 -3.60
N THR A 30 8.05 -7.34 -3.10
CA THR A 30 8.00 -6.33 -2.04
C THR A 30 8.24 -4.95 -2.62
N PHE A 31 7.44 -3.97 -2.20
CA PHE A 31 7.51 -2.59 -2.68
C PHE A 31 8.13 -1.72 -1.60
N ARG A 32 9.17 -0.99 -1.99
CA ARG A 32 10.03 -0.24 -1.08
C ARG A 32 10.16 1.19 -1.54
N VAL A 33 10.35 2.09 -0.58
CA VAL A 33 10.78 3.46 -0.84
C VAL A 33 12.04 3.71 -0.02
N ARG A 34 13.15 4.03 -0.70
CA ARG A 34 14.47 4.19 -0.08
C ARG A 34 14.86 3.04 0.86
N ASN A 35 14.82 1.81 0.35
CA ASN A 35 15.11 0.57 1.10
C ASN A 35 14.12 0.24 2.25
N LYS A 36 12.99 0.94 2.40
CA LYS A 36 11.97 0.63 3.41
C LYS A 36 10.70 0.07 2.76
N ILE A 37 10.26 -1.10 3.21
CA ILE A 37 9.05 -1.76 2.68
C ILE A 37 7.80 -1.00 3.15
N PHE A 38 6.90 -0.74 2.20
CA PHE A 38 5.57 -0.17 2.47
C PHE A 38 4.42 -1.04 1.94
N GLY A 39 4.69 -1.96 1.01
CA GLY A 39 3.69 -2.86 0.46
C GLY A 39 4.27 -4.22 0.03
N ILE A 40 3.45 -5.26 0.03
CA ILE A 40 3.77 -6.60 -0.46
C ILE A 40 2.55 -7.13 -1.22
N VAL A 41 2.76 -7.74 -2.39
CA VAL A 41 1.68 -8.29 -3.23
C VAL A 41 1.84 -9.80 -3.37
N GLY A 42 0.73 -10.53 -3.40
CA GLY A 42 0.74 -11.93 -3.85
C GLY A 42 1.26 -12.91 -2.81
N ASN A 43 0.71 -12.88 -1.59
CA ASN A 43 0.97 -13.89 -0.56
C ASN A 43 0.11 -15.16 -0.77
N GLY A 44 0.09 -15.70 -2.00
CA GLY A 44 -0.69 -16.90 -2.35
C GLY A 44 -2.21 -16.69 -2.45
N ALA A 45 -2.68 -15.45 -2.35
CA ALA A 45 -4.06 -15.02 -2.49
C ALA A 45 -4.10 -13.64 -3.20
N PRO A 46 -5.23 -13.23 -3.81
CA PRO A 46 -5.40 -11.91 -4.41
C PRO A 46 -5.53 -10.83 -3.32
N THR A 47 -4.45 -10.63 -2.57
CA THR A 47 -4.36 -9.67 -1.47
C THR A 47 -3.11 -8.80 -1.61
N ALA A 48 -3.20 -7.58 -1.07
CA ALA A 48 -2.08 -6.66 -0.92
C ALA A 48 -1.87 -6.33 0.56
N CYS A 49 -0.69 -6.63 1.08
CA CYS A 49 -0.31 -6.28 2.44
C CYS A 49 0.27 -4.86 2.44
N LEU A 50 -0.40 -3.93 3.11
CA LEU A 50 -0.03 -2.52 3.16
C LEU A 50 0.36 -2.10 4.58
N LYS A 51 1.38 -1.25 4.67
CA LYS A 51 1.75 -0.63 5.93
C LYS A 51 0.69 0.40 6.31
N ALA A 52 0.02 0.21 7.44
CA ALA A 52 -0.84 1.22 8.04
C ALA A 52 -0.43 1.50 9.49
N THR A 53 -1.13 2.43 10.15
CA THR A 53 -1.04 2.60 11.60
C THR A 53 -1.97 1.62 12.30
N VAL A 54 -1.76 1.36 13.59
CA VAL A 54 -2.67 0.50 14.38
C VAL A 54 -4.08 1.11 14.44
N GLU A 55 -4.17 2.44 14.49
CA GLU A 55 -5.44 3.17 14.48
C GLU A 55 -6.16 3.02 13.13
N THR A 56 -5.45 3.23 12.02
CA THR A 56 -5.98 3.03 10.66
C THR A 56 -6.42 1.58 10.44
N GLN A 57 -5.60 0.60 10.85
CA GLN A 57 -5.97 -0.81 10.77
C GLN A 57 -7.27 -1.09 11.52
N ALA A 58 -7.41 -0.59 12.76
CA ALA A 58 -8.61 -0.80 13.54
C ALA A 58 -9.84 -0.15 12.89
N ALA A 59 -9.70 1.02 12.28
CA ALA A 59 -10.76 1.68 11.53
C ALA A 59 -11.19 0.87 10.30
N LEU A 60 -10.24 0.42 9.48
CA LEU A 60 -10.50 -0.40 8.29
C LEU A 60 -11.20 -1.72 8.65
N LEU A 61 -10.74 -2.40 9.71
CA LEU A 61 -11.38 -3.61 10.20
C LEU A 61 -12.81 -3.40 10.71
N GLN A 62 -13.12 -2.21 11.24
CA GLN A 62 -14.48 -1.85 11.67
C GLN A 62 -15.37 -1.52 10.47
N GLU A 63 -14.80 -0.94 9.42
CA GLU A 63 -15.49 -0.56 8.20
C GLU A 63 -15.88 -1.79 7.38
N ASP A 64 -14.93 -2.65 7.04
CA ASP A 64 -15.19 -3.92 6.36
C ASP A 64 -14.20 -5.03 6.79
N PRO A 65 -14.58 -5.91 7.72
CA PRO A 65 -13.73 -6.99 8.19
C PRO A 65 -13.55 -8.14 7.16
N GLU A 66 -14.27 -8.13 6.05
CA GLU A 66 -14.07 -9.07 4.94
C GLU A 66 -13.12 -8.52 3.87
N ALA A 67 -13.07 -7.19 3.70
CA ALA A 67 -12.11 -6.52 2.81
C ALA A 67 -10.73 -6.32 3.47
N PHE A 68 -10.70 -6.08 4.78
CA PHE A 68 -9.49 -5.76 5.52
C PHE A 68 -9.18 -6.82 6.58
N LEU A 69 -7.95 -7.31 6.59
CA LEU A 69 -7.51 -8.37 7.49
C LEU A 69 -6.22 -7.96 8.20
N VAL A 70 -6.01 -8.45 9.42
CA VAL A 70 -4.75 -8.23 10.14
C VAL A 70 -3.66 -9.07 9.50
N ALA A 71 -2.59 -8.43 9.00
CA ALA A 71 -1.50 -9.15 8.35
C ALA A 71 -0.83 -10.15 9.31
N PRO A 72 -0.60 -11.41 8.90
CA PRO A 72 0.13 -12.38 9.71
C PRO A 72 1.50 -11.84 10.13
N TYR A 73 1.81 -11.95 11.42
CA TYR A 73 3.09 -11.52 12.05
C TYR A 73 3.39 -10.01 12.08
N LEU A 74 2.91 -9.23 11.11
CA LEU A 74 3.15 -7.80 10.99
C LEU A 74 1.99 -6.94 11.52
N GLY A 75 0.81 -7.54 11.74
CA GLY A 75 -0.39 -6.85 12.20
C GLY A 75 -0.22 -6.06 13.49
N ARG A 76 0.62 -6.51 14.42
CA ARG A 76 0.93 -5.76 15.66
C ARG A 76 1.53 -4.36 15.42
N HIS A 77 2.04 -4.11 14.22
CA HIS A 77 2.62 -2.83 13.80
C HIS A 77 1.68 -2.05 12.86
N GLY A 78 0.42 -2.49 12.72
CA GLY A 78 -0.59 -1.87 11.86
C GLY A 78 -0.56 -2.33 10.40
N TRP A 79 0.16 -3.39 10.05
CA TRP A 79 0.12 -3.92 8.68
C TRP A 79 -1.18 -4.65 8.41
N THR A 80 -1.85 -4.30 7.31
CA THR A 80 -3.18 -4.78 6.96
C THR A 80 -3.15 -5.43 5.60
N ASP A 81 -3.72 -6.62 5.50
CA ASP A 81 -3.98 -7.31 4.24
C ASP A 81 -5.30 -6.81 3.65
N VAL A 82 -5.26 -6.30 2.43
CA VAL A 82 -6.42 -5.83 1.67
C VAL A 82 -6.80 -6.88 0.64
N VAL A 83 -8.06 -7.31 0.65
CA VAL A 83 -8.61 -8.27 -0.32
C VAL A 83 -9.00 -7.54 -1.59
N LEU A 84 -8.27 -7.79 -2.69
CA LEU A 84 -8.42 -7.04 -3.95
C LEU A 84 -9.80 -7.22 -4.60
N ASP A 85 -10.45 -8.35 -4.34
CA ASP A 85 -11.80 -8.65 -4.82
C ASP A 85 -12.91 -7.94 -4.01
N ARG A 86 -12.56 -7.17 -2.97
CA ARG A 86 -13.54 -6.49 -2.10
C ARG A 86 -13.42 -4.98 -2.11
N VAL A 87 -12.27 -4.45 -2.53
CA VAL A 87 -12.05 -3.01 -2.66
C VAL A 87 -12.15 -2.58 -4.11
N ASP A 88 -12.48 -1.30 -4.32
CA ASP A 88 -12.34 -0.69 -5.63
C ASP A 88 -10.92 -0.13 -5.86
N ALA A 89 -10.67 0.34 -7.08
CA ALA A 89 -9.35 0.80 -7.46
C ALA A 89 -9.00 2.18 -6.88
N GLU A 90 -9.99 3.00 -6.53
CA GLU A 90 -9.80 4.33 -5.96
C GLU A 90 -9.42 4.20 -4.49
N GLU A 91 -10.20 3.44 -3.73
CA GLU A 91 -9.92 3.11 -2.33
C GLU A 91 -8.56 2.43 -2.16
N LEU A 92 -8.25 1.43 -3.00
CA LEU A 92 -6.95 0.76 -2.98
C LEU A 92 -5.80 1.75 -3.25
N ALA A 93 -5.97 2.68 -4.20
CA ALA A 93 -4.94 3.66 -4.53
C ALA A 93 -4.67 4.61 -3.36
N GLU A 94 -5.72 5.02 -2.64
CA GLU A 94 -5.59 5.83 -1.42
C GLU A 94 -4.80 5.07 -0.34
N LEU A 95 -5.15 3.81 -0.07
CA LEU A 95 -4.45 2.98 0.92
C LEU A 95 -2.97 2.76 0.56
N VAL A 96 -2.68 2.52 -0.72
CA VAL A 96 -1.31 2.36 -1.23
C VAL A 96 -0.51 3.65 -1.03
N GLU A 97 -1.13 4.79 -1.31
CA GLU A 97 -0.52 6.10 -1.11
C GLU A 97 -0.27 6.39 0.37
N GLU A 98 -1.21 6.11 1.26
CA GLU A 98 -1.04 6.27 2.71
C GLU A 98 0.13 5.42 3.23
N ALA A 99 0.21 4.15 2.80
CA ALA A 99 1.30 3.25 3.17
C ALA A 99 2.67 3.80 2.74
N TRP A 100 2.74 4.37 1.53
CA TRP A 100 3.93 5.04 1.05
C TRP A 100 4.22 6.31 1.85
N ARG A 101 3.24 7.17 2.14
CA ARG A 101 3.41 8.40 2.95
C ARG A 101 3.96 8.09 4.35
N LEU A 102 3.54 7.00 4.96
CA LEU A 102 4.03 6.53 6.26
C LEU A 102 5.51 6.08 6.23
N THR A 103 6.02 5.73 5.05
CA THR A 103 7.35 5.15 4.86
C THR A 103 8.33 6.15 4.24
N ALA A 104 7.85 6.97 3.33
CA ALA A 104 8.59 7.95 2.56
C ALA A 104 9.10 9.09 3.46
N PRO A 105 10.26 9.68 3.15
CA PRO A 105 10.74 10.86 3.85
C PRO A 105 9.79 12.05 3.68
N LYS A 106 9.60 12.86 4.73
CA LYS A 106 8.76 14.06 4.70
C LYS A 106 9.02 14.99 3.51
N ARG A 107 10.29 15.13 3.08
CA ARG A 107 10.66 15.96 1.92
C ARG A 107 10.14 15.40 0.60
N LEU A 108 10.10 14.07 0.47
CA LEU A 108 9.60 13.40 -0.74
C LEU A 108 8.07 13.52 -0.81
N VAL A 109 7.38 13.31 0.32
CA VAL A 109 5.93 13.51 0.44
C VAL A 109 5.56 14.95 0.10
N ALA A 110 6.25 15.94 0.66
CA ALA A 110 5.99 17.35 0.37
C ALA A 110 6.19 17.70 -1.12
N ALA A 111 7.19 17.11 -1.79
CA ALA A 111 7.40 17.32 -3.22
C ALA A 111 6.29 16.69 -4.07
N TYR A 112 5.81 15.51 -3.68
CA TYR A 112 4.68 14.83 -4.30
C TYR A 112 3.38 15.65 -4.19
N ASP A 113 3.10 16.17 -2.99
CA ASP A 113 1.93 17.01 -2.73
C ASP A 113 1.96 18.32 -3.53
N ALA A 114 3.14 18.94 -3.64
CA ALA A 114 3.33 20.15 -4.41
C ALA A 114 3.08 19.92 -5.92
N GLY A 115 3.45 18.75 -6.45
CA GLY A 115 3.19 18.39 -7.86
C GLY A 115 1.72 18.10 -8.15
N ARG A 116 0.98 17.57 -7.18
CA ARG A 116 -0.48 17.32 -7.28
C ARG A 116 -1.33 18.56 -7.02
N SER A 117 -0.80 19.52 -6.25
CA SER A 117 -1.41 20.83 -6.00
C SER A 117 -1.20 21.77 -7.19
N THR A 118 -1.58 21.35 -8.40
CA THR A 118 -1.81 22.32 -9.48
C THR A 118 -3.28 22.72 -9.39
N PRO A 119 -3.63 23.97 -9.02
CA PRO A 119 -5.02 24.40 -9.06
C PRO A 119 -5.49 24.31 -10.51
N ARG A 120 -6.56 23.54 -10.74
CA ARG A 120 -7.27 23.52 -12.03
C ARG A 120 -7.64 24.97 -12.37
N PRO A 121 -7.13 25.56 -13.45
CA PRO A 121 -7.51 26.92 -13.81
C PRO A 121 -9.01 26.95 -14.07
N SER A 122 -9.67 27.94 -13.48
CA SER A 122 -11.09 28.24 -13.66
C SER A 122 -11.43 28.60 -15.11
#